data_AF-A0A661Z970-F1
#
_entry.id   AF-A0A661Z970-F1
#
_cell.length_a   1.000
_cell.length_b   1.000
_cell.length_c   1.000
_cell.angle_alpha   90.00
_cell.angle_beta   90.00
_cell.angle_gamma   90.00
#
_symmetry.space_group_name_H-M   'P 1'
#
loop_
_entity.id
_entity.type
_entity.pdbx_description
1 polymer ?
#
loop_
_entity_poly.entity_id
_entity_poly.type
_entity_poly.pdbx_seq_one_letter_code
_entity_poly.pdbx_strand_id
1 'polypeptide(L)'
;GINIDFEGVPASEKDNFTNFLVNISDQFHTNIPGSQVSIALYAVDWSGVFDITVIKDYLDLFIIMGYGYYWKGSSYAGPTGQLFTFYNFNYNISKSINTYLNAGIPKEKLLCGVPYYGYEWKTSGENVPSSTTANGTSRTIKKIKDNSAGYYNTPLLNENSMSNYYTYYSGGNWHQAWVDDETTMKYKYDLIQQRDIGGIGIWALGYDDGYTEMWDLIRDRFSDNSVTPCQYTIWDMGGPKRNYYNNEDYTFTIAPDNVSLLSLDFSEFSLESGYDSLWVYDGIDTNAELIGGYSGTTSPGFVEASNNALTLKFHSDGATVRSGWKADWNCSPVNIENISENNMKVYPNPANTFCTVSGIIPDKAQIIDINGKLLKQYNYENTLKVSYLPNGIYFLKIISGNKIYIKKLIIQH
;
A
#
# COMPACT_ATOMS: atom_id res chain seq x y z
N GLY A 1 0.47 0.00 -29.46
CA GLY A 1 0.67 -1.37 -28.96
C GLY A 1 -0.60 -2.17 -29.07
N ILE A 2 -0.62 -3.35 -28.49
CA ILE A 2 -1.80 -4.22 -28.36
C ILE A 2 -1.78 -4.90 -26.99
N ASN A 3 -2.96 -5.09 -26.38
CA ASN A 3 -3.13 -5.99 -25.26
C ASN A 3 -3.98 -7.19 -25.71
N ILE A 4 -3.50 -8.39 -25.44
CA ILE A 4 -4.12 -9.66 -25.86
C ILE A 4 -4.84 -10.26 -24.66
N ASP A 5 -6.14 -10.50 -24.77
CA ASP A 5 -6.97 -11.03 -23.70
C ASP A 5 -7.89 -12.13 -24.23
N PHE A 6 -7.33 -13.34 -24.33
CA PHE A 6 -8.08 -14.54 -24.70
C PHE A 6 -8.38 -15.36 -23.45
N GLU A 7 -9.65 -15.41 -23.06
CA GLU A 7 -10.11 -16.17 -21.90
C GLU A 7 -10.62 -17.57 -22.29
N GLY A 8 -10.24 -18.59 -21.51
CA GLY A 8 -10.72 -19.97 -21.69
C GLY A 8 -10.02 -20.75 -22.80
N VAL A 9 -8.77 -20.40 -23.14
CA VAL A 9 -7.98 -21.15 -24.12
C VAL A 9 -7.63 -22.53 -23.54
N PRO A 10 -7.99 -23.64 -24.21
CA PRO A 10 -7.78 -24.98 -23.69
C PRO A 10 -6.30 -25.40 -23.82
N ALA A 11 -5.89 -26.36 -22.99
CA ALA A 11 -4.51 -26.87 -22.97
C ALA A 11 -4.04 -27.41 -24.33
N SER A 12 -4.96 -27.93 -25.15
CA SER A 12 -4.67 -28.43 -26.49
C SER A 12 -4.19 -27.35 -27.47
N GLU A 13 -4.48 -26.08 -27.19
CA GLU A 13 -4.10 -24.95 -28.03
C GLU A 13 -2.84 -24.23 -27.54
N LYS A 14 -2.15 -24.76 -26.50
CA LYS A 14 -0.95 -24.16 -25.93
C LYS A 14 0.09 -23.76 -26.98
N ASP A 15 0.49 -24.70 -27.84
CA ASP A 15 1.52 -24.46 -28.84
C ASP A 15 1.05 -23.45 -29.91
N ASN A 16 -0.20 -23.55 -30.34
CA ASN A 16 -0.79 -22.60 -31.29
C ASN A 16 -0.85 -21.19 -30.70
N PHE A 17 -1.23 -21.08 -29.43
CA PHE A 17 -1.33 -19.81 -28.74
C PHE A 17 0.05 -19.18 -28.50
N THR A 18 1.04 -19.96 -28.06
CA THR A 18 2.44 -19.50 -27.96
C THR A 18 2.96 -19.01 -29.30
N ASN A 19 2.77 -19.77 -30.39
CA ASN A 19 3.20 -19.36 -31.74
C ASN A 19 2.50 -18.07 -32.20
N PHE A 20 1.21 -17.93 -31.90
CA PHE A 20 0.48 -16.70 -32.17
C PHE A 20 1.06 -15.50 -31.40
N LEU A 21 1.34 -15.65 -30.10
CA LEU A 21 1.90 -14.60 -29.25
C LEU A 21 3.30 -14.17 -29.71
N VAL A 22 4.15 -15.12 -30.09
CA VAL A 22 5.47 -14.84 -30.68
C VAL A 22 5.31 -14.06 -31.98
N ASN A 23 4.51 -14.59 -32.91
CA ASN A 23 4.35 -13.99 -34.24
C ASN A 23 3.76 -12.58 -34.17
N ILE A 24 2.70 -12.38 -33.39
CA ILE A 24 2.06 -11.06 -33.27
C ILE A 24 3.02 -10.05 -32.63
N SER A 25 3.82 -10.47 -31.64
CA SER A 25 4.80 -9.58 -31.02
C SER A 25 5.86 -9.11 -32.02
N ASP A 26 6.47 -10.05 -32.75
CA ASP A 26 7.45 -9.76 -33.79
C ASP A 26 6.89 -8.81 -34.86
N GLN A 27 5.63 -9.03 -35.29
CA GLN A 27 4.98 -8.17 -36.27
C GLN A 27 4.79 -6.75 -35.74
N PHE A 28 4.36 -6.58 -34.48
CA PHE A 28 4.19 -5.27 -33.88
C PHE A 28 5.52 -4.54 -33.74
N HIS A 29 6.53 -5.18 -33.16
CA HIS A 29 7.84 -4.55 -32.97
C HIS A 29 8.54 -4.21 -34.29
N THR A 30 8.37 -5.04 -35.33
CA THR A 30 8.95 -4.79 -36.66
C THR A 30 8.24 -3.65 -37.39
N ASN A 31 6.91 -3.67 -37.43
CA ASN A 31 6.13 -2.76 -38.27
C ASN A 31 5.76 -1.46 -37.54
N ILE A 32 5.77 -1.45 -36.21
CA ILE A 32 5.45 -0.30 -35.37
C ILE A 32 6.53 -0.16 -34.28
N PRO A 33 7.74 0.30 -34.62
CA PRO A 33 8.82 0.46 -33.65
C PRO A 33 8.38 1.26 -32.41
N GLY A 34 8.67 0.72 -31.22
CA GLY A 34 8.25 1.30 -29.94
C GLY A 34 6.82 0.91 -29.50
N SER A 35 6.10 0.06 -30.24
CA SER A 35 4.84 -0.50 -29.78
C SER A 35 5.06 -1.45 -28.59
N GLN A 36 4.18 -1.39 -27.59
CA GLN A 36 4.11 -2.39 -26.53
C GLN A 36 3.10 -3.50 -26.87
N VAL A 37 3.47 -4.75 -26.61
CA VAL A 37 2.65 -5.95 -26.79
C VAL A 37 2.50 -6.60 -25.43
N SER A 38 1.29 -6.58 -24.88
CA SER A 38 0.98 -7.11 -23.55
C SER A 38 -0.06 -8.22 -23.60
N ILE A 39 -0.12 -9.02 -22.55
CA ILE A 39 -1.09 -10.10 -22.41
C ILE A 39 -1.78 -10.07 -21.04
N ALA A 40 -3.08 -10.36 -21.02
CA ALA A 40 -3.81 -10.67 -19.81
C ALA A 40 -3.57 -12.14 -19.43
N LEU A 41 -3.07 -12.37 -18.22
CA LEU A 41 -2.83 -13.69 -17.64
C LEU A 41 -4.00 -14.07 -16.73
N TYR A 42 -4.31 -15.36 -16.65
CA TYR A 42 -5.36 -15.85 -15.77
C TYR A 42 -4.94 -15.72 -14.31
N ALA A 43 -5.87 -15.38 -13.41
CA ALA A 43 -5.66 -15.47 -11.96
C ALA A 43 -5.17 -16.88 -11.57
N VAL A 44 -5.73 -17.92 -12.19
CA VAL A 44 -5.26 -19.30 -12.06
C VAL A 44 -5.28 -19.94 -13.43
N ASP A 45 -4.11 -20.32 -13.94
CA ASP A 45 -3.99 -21.01 -15.22
C ASP A 45 -4.24 -22.51 -15.09
N TRP A 46 -5.51 -22.89 -15.05
CA TRP A 46 -5.92 -24.29 -14.96
C TRP A 46 -5.60 -25.11 -16.21
N SER A 47 -5.52 -24.47 -17.38
CA SER A 47 -5.19 -25.15 -18.63
C SER A 47 -3.68 -25.25 -18.86
N GLY A 48 -2.86 -24.51 -18.11
CA GLY A 48 -1.40 -24.48 -18.30
C GLY A 48 -1.02 -23.94 -19.68
N VAL A 49 -1.85 -23.03 -20.22
CA VAL A 49 -1.82 -22.61 -21.61
C VAL A 49 -0.69 -21.61 -21.90
N PHE A 50 -0.20 -20.89 -20.90
CA PHE A 50 0.87 -19.92 -21.10
C PHE A 50 2.25 -20.61 -21.04
N ASP A 51 2.93 -20.76 -22.18
CA ASP A 51 4.35 -21.16 -22.19
C ASP A 51 5.27 -19.98 -21.86
N ILE A 52 5.33 -19.66 -20.57
CA ILE A 52 6.15 -18.55 -20.05
C ILE A 52 7.62 -18.67 -20.43
N THR A 53 8.14 -19.90 -20.57
CA THR A 53 9.55 -20.12 -20.93
C THR A 53 9.91 -19.56 -22.30
N VAL A 54 8.92 -19.47 -23.19
CA VAL A 54 9.04 -18.91 -24.54
C VAL A 54 8.59 -17.46 -24.57
N ILE A 55 7.35 -17.16 -24.15
CA ILE A 55 6.72 -15.87 -24.45
C ILE A 55 7.31 -14.68 -23.67
N LYS A 56 8.03 -14.92 -22.55
CA LYS A 56 8.67 -13.87 -21.75
C LYS A 56 9.72 -13.04 -22.52
N ASP A 57 10.32 -13.66 -23.55
CA ASP A 57 11.36 -13.04 -24.37
C ASP A 57 10.75 -12.20 -25.52
N TYR A 58 9.47 -12.37 -25.81
CA TYR A 58 8.77 -11.69 -26.91
C TYR A 58 7.80 -10.61 -26.43
N LEU A 59 7.13 -10.81 -25.29
CA LEU A 59 6.13 -9.88 -24.80
C LEU A 59 6.75 -8.80 -23.90
N ASP A 60 6.17 -7.61 -23.93
CA ASP A 60 6.61 -6.46 -23.15
C ASP A 60 6.07 -6.49 -21.73
N LEU A 61 4.77 -6.79 -21.57
CA LEU A 61 4.09 -6.79 -20.27
C LEU A 61 3.13 -7.97 -20.11
N PHE A 62 3.03 -8.44 -18.87
CA PHE A 62 2.16 -9.54 -18.45
C PHE A 62 1.25 -9.04 -17.35
N ILE A 63 -0.06 -9.08 -17.54
CA ILE A 63 -1.03 -8.49 -16.61
C ILE A 63 -1.88 -9.60 -16.01
N ILE A 64 -1.59 -10.00 -14.77
CA ILE A 64 -2.42 -10.98 -14.06
C ILE A 64 -3.80 -10.37 -13.84
N MET A 65 -4.86 -11.05 -14.28
CA MET A 65 -6.22 -10.74 -13.85
C MET A 65 -6.37 -11.19 -12.40
N GLY A 66 -5.85 -10.39 -11.44
CA GLY A 66 -5.82 -10.66 -10.00
C GLY A 66 -7.20 -10.56 -9.33
N TYR A 67 -8.21 -11.09 -10.00
CA TYR A 67 -9.62 -11.05 -9.65
C TYR A 67 -10.35 -12.26 -10.23
N GLY A 68 -11.64 -12.41 -9.89
CA GLY A 68 -12.46 -13.52 -10.35
C GLY A 68 -12.24 -14.83 -9.60
N TYR A 69 -11.52 -14.81 -8.47
CA TYR A 69 -11.36 -16.00 -7.61
C TYR A 69 -12.70 -16.44 -7.01
N TYR A 70 -13.50 -15.46 -6.54
CA TYR A 70 -14.93 -15.61 -6.33
C TYR A 70 -15.66 -14.72 -7.35
N TRP A 71 -16.64 -15.29 -8.04
CA TRP A 71 -17.34 -14.66 -9.14
C TRP A 71 -18.85 -14.88 -8.98
N LYS A 72 -19.69 -14.23 -9.78
CA LYS A 72 -21.17 -14.27 -9.61
C LYS A 72 -21.77 -15.67 -9.39
N GLY A 73 -21.19 -16.73 -9.97
CA GLY A 73 -21.67 -18.11 -9.83
C GLY A 73 -20.99 -18.96 -8.75
N SER A 74 -20.15 -18.37 -7.89
CA SER A 74 -19.53 -19.06 -6.76
C SER A 74 -20.59 -19.62 -5.81
N SER A 75 -20.38 -20.84 -5.30
CA SER A 75 -21.28 -21.54 -4.36
C SER A 75 -21.22 -20.99 -2.93
N TYR A 76 -20.21 -20.18 -2.62
CA TYR A 76 -20.05 -19.43 -1.38
C TYR A 76 -19.79 -17.96 -1.73
N ALA A 77 -20.35 -17.04 -0.95
CA ALA A 77 -20.03 -15.63 -1.07
C ALA A 77 -18.59 -15.40 -0.61
N GLY A 78 -17.84 -14.58 -1.35
CA GLY A 78 -16.43 -14.37 -1.06
C GLY A 78 -15.80 -13.21 -1.83
N PRO A 79 -14.57 -12.85 -1.47
CA PRO A 79 -13.81 -11.75 -2.06
C PRO A 79 -13.45 -12.04 -3.54
N THR A 80 -13.65 -11.05 -4.40
CA THR A 80 -13.32 -11.20 -5.84
C THR A 80 -11.82 -11.19 -6.11
N GLY A 81 -11.05 -10.45 -5.31
CA GLY A 81 -9.60 -10.32 -5.44
C GLY A 81 -8.92 -10.38 -4.08
N GLN A 82 -9.07 -11.49 -3.35
CA GLN A 82 -8.42 -11.70 -2.06
C GLN A 82 -6.90 -11.65 -2.17
N LEU A 83 -6.27 -11.05 -1.17
CA LEU A 83 -4.83 -10.93 -1.09
C LEU A 83 -4.17 -12.26 -0.74
N PHE A 84 -4.66 -12.91 0.32
CA PHE A 84 -4.24 -14.24 0.78
C PHE A 84 -5.43 -15.21 0.82
N THR A 85 -5.33 -16.29 1.61
CA THR A 85 -6.35 -17.34 1.67
C THR A 85 -7.70 -16.80 2.14
N PHE A 86 -8.78 -17.30 1.55
CA PHE A 86 -10.13 -17.14 2.07
C PHE A 86 -10.78 -18.52 2.24
N TYR A 87 -11.24 -18.81 3.45
CA TYR A 87 -11.77 -20.13 3.80
C TYR A 87 -10.79 -21.26 3.41
N ASN A 88 -11.28 -22.36 2.84
CA ASN A 88 -10.47 -23.48 2.35
C ASN A 88 -9.89 -23.22 0.95
N PHE A 89 -10.22 -22.09 0.31
CA PHE A 89 -9.77 -21.77 -1.04
C PHE A 89 -8.45 -20.99 -1.00
N ASN A 90 -7.37 -21.67 -1.40
CA ASN A 90 -6.00 -21.13 -1.40
C ASN A 90 -5.53 -20.73 -2.81
N TYR A 91 -6.34 -19.94 -3.49
CA TYR A 91 -5.95 -19.18 -4.67
C TYR A 91 -6.27 -17.72 -4.39
N ASN A 92 -5.30 -16.86 -4.64
CA ASN A 92 -5.29 -15.46 -4.21
C ASN A 92 -4.22 -14.69 -4.98
N ILE A 93 -4.25 -13.36 -4.88
CA ILE A 93 -3.33 -12.48 -5.62
C ILE A 93 -1.86 -12.83 -5.32
N SER A 94 -1.50 -13.01 -4.04
CA SER A 94 -0.12 -13.30 -3.63
C SER A 94 0.42 -14.57 -4.30
N LYS A 95 -0.37 -15.64 -4.29
CA LYS A 95 -0.03 -16.92 -4.92
C LYS A 95 0.10 -16.81 -6.44
N SER A 96 -0.78 -16.05 -7.08
CA SER A 96 -0.77 -15.87 -8.54
C SER A 96 0.47 -15.12 -8.99
N ILE A 97 0.83 -14.04 -8.28
CA ILE A 97 2.10 -13.33 -8.50
C ILE A 97 3.28 -14.29 -8.35
N ASN A 98 3.30 -15.07 -7.26
CA ASN A 98 4.38 -16.03 -7.05
C ASN A 98 4.48 -17.10 -8.15
N THR A 99 3.32 -17.58 -8.63
CA THR A 99 3.26 -18.59 -9.69
C THR A 99 3.93 -18.10 -10.98
N TYR A 100 3.64 -16.87 -11.40
CA TYR A 100 4.18 -16.33 -12.64
C TYR A 100 5.63 -15.86 -12.53
N LEU A 101 6.05 -15.36 -11.36
CA LEU A 101 7.46 -15.09 -11.10
C LEU A 101 8.28 -16.39 -11.14
N ASN A 102 7.78 -17.46 -10.52
CA ASN A 102 8.42 -18.78 -10.55
C ASN A 102 8.43 -19.42 -11.95
N ALA A 103 7.47 -19.09 -12.80
CA ALA A 103 7.47 -19.48 -14.20
C ALA A 103 8.56 -18.74 -15.02
N GLY A 104 9.15 -17.69 -14.44
CA GLY A 104 10.31 -16.98 -14.98
C GLY A 104 9.99 -15.65 -15.67
N ILE A 105 8.81 -15.06 -15.43
CA ILE A 105 8.51 -13.70 -15.91
C ILE A 105 9.40 -12.71 -15.14
N PRO A 106 10.16 -11.83 -15.81
CA PRO A 106 10.90 -10.76 -15.15
C PRO A 106 9.94 -9.87 -14.35
N LYS A 107 10.29 -9.54 -13.09
CA LYS A 107 9.41 -8.82 -12.17
C LYS A 107 8.94 -7.48 -12.76
N GLU A 108 9.81 -6.76 -13.45
CA GLU A 108 9.55 -5.48 -14.11
C GLU A 108 8.56 -5.57 -15.28
N LYS A 109 8.35 -6.76 -15.84
CA LYS A 109 7.36 -7.02 -16.89
C LYS A 109 6.01 -7.51 -16.33
N LEU A 110 5.95 -7.90 -15.06
CA LEU A 110 4.76 -8.48 -14.43
C LEU A 110 3.93 -7.40 -13.74
N LEU A 111 2.67 -7.25 -14.13
CA LEU A 111 1.69 -6.37 -13.51
C LEU A 111 0.59 -7.22 -12.87
N CYS A 112 -0.02 -6.71 -11.80
CA CYS A 112 -1.21 -7.31 -11.20
C CYS A 112 -2.43 -6.41 -11.39
N GLY A 113 -3.39 -6.90 -12.18
CA GLY A 113 -4.72 -6.33 -12.30
C GLY A 113 -5.52 -6.47 -11.01
N VAL A 114 -6.04 -5.37 -10.46
CA VAL A 114 -6.91 -5.36 -9.27
C VAL A 114 -8.36 -5.04 -9.63
N PRO A 115 -9.36 -5.60 -8.92
CA PRO A 115 -10.76 -5.34 -9.22
C PRO A 115 -11.28 -4.10 -8.50
N TYR A 116 -11.83 -3.13 -9.25
CA TYR A 116 -12.64 -2.01 -8.73
C TYR A 116 -14.13 -2.39 -8.63
N TYR A 117 -14.38 -3.68 -8.47
CA TYR A 117 -15.69 -4.25 -8.26
C TYR A 117 -15.58 -5.44 -7.31
N GLY A 118 -16.71 -5.84 -6.79
CA GLY A 118 -16.89 -7.17 -6.24
C GLY A 118 -18.33 -7.60 -6.44
N TYR A 119 -18.85 -8.43 -5.54
CA TYR A 119 -20.17 -9.02 -5.71
C TYR A 119 -20.94 -9.07 -4.40
N GLU A 120 -22.26 -9.02 -4.55
CA GLU A 120 -23.21 -9.30 -3.49
C GLU A 120 -24.04 -10.52 -3.84
N TRP A 121 -24.15 -11.45 -2.90
CA TRP A 121 -24.97 -12.63 -3.03
C TRP A 121 -26.06 -12.65 -1.97
N LYS A 122 -27.19 -13.26 -2.33
CA LYS A 122 -28.09 -13.84 -1.33
C LYS A 122 -27.44 -15.09 -0.75
N THR A 123 -27.46 -15.22 0.56
CA THR A 123 -26.81 -16.31 1.29
C THR A 123 -27.78 -17.05 2.20
N SER A 124 -27.41 -18.27 2.60
CA SER A 124 -28.21 -19.09 3.51
C SER A 124 -28.17 -18.60 4.96
N GLY A 125 -27.16 -17.80 5.31
CA GLY A 125 -26.98 -17.25 6.65
C GLY A 125 -26.10 -16.00 6.68
N GLU A 126 -25.99 -15.44 7.88
CA GLU A 126 -25.21 -14.23 8.17
C GLU A 126 -23.70 -14.49 8.17
N ASN A 127 -23.28 -15.60 8.76
CA ASN A 127 -21.86 -15.87 9.05
C ASN A 127 -21.00 -16.01 7.78
N VAL A 128 -19.78 -15.50 7.83
CA VAL A 128 -18.78 -15.67 6.77
C VAL A 128 -17.92 -16.91 7.02
N PRO A 129 -17.73 -17.79 6.02
CA PRO A 129 -18.39 -17.80 4.72
C PRO A 129 -19.81 -18.37 4.80
N SER A 130 -20.69 -17.95 3.88
CA SER A 130 -22.02 -18.53 3.72
C SER A 130 -22.27 -19.02 2.28
N SER A 131 -23.02 -20.12 2.15
CA SER A 131 -23.39 -20.67 0.85
C SER A 131 -24.37 -19.74 0.13
N THR A 132 -24.15 -19.51 -1.16
CA THR A 132 -25.02 -18.67 -1.98
C THR A 132 -26.32 -19.37 -2.32
N THR A 133 -27.44 -18.65 -2.30
CA THR A 133 -28.77 -19.17 -2.70
C THR A 133 -29.20 -18.68 -4.08
N ALA A 134 -28.43 -17.76 -4.68
CA ALA A 134 -28.64 -17.23 -6.03
C ALA A 134 -27.32 -16.69 -6.59
N ASN A 135 -27.29 -16.41 -7.90
CA ASN A 135 -26.16 -15.71 -8.53
C ASN A 135 -25.94 -14.32 -7.89
N GLY A 136 -24.67 -13.94 -7.78
CA GLY A 136 -24.23 -12.66 -7.28
C GLY A 136 -24.48 -11.52 -8.26
N THR A 137 -24.65 -10.32 -7.71
CA THR A 137 -24.79 -9.07 -8.47
C THR A 137 -23.53 -8.23 -8.28
N SER A 138 -22.95 -7.73 -9.38
CA SER A 138 -21.74 -6.89 -9.32
C SER A 138 -22.01 -5.60 -8.55
N ARG A 139 -21.09 -5.25 -7.66
CA ARG A 139 -21.09 -4.01 -6.87
C ARG A 139 -19.77 -3.28 -7.08
N THR A 140 -19.81 -1.95 -7.15
CA THR A 140 -18.64 -1.07 -7.19
C THR A 140 -18.67 -0.12 -6.00
N ILE A 141 -17.64 0.73 -5.86
CA ILE A 141 -17.59 1.74 -4.80
C ILE A 141 -18.82 2.65 -4.80
N LYS A 142 -19.41 2.92 -5.98
CA LYS A 142 -20.69 3.63 -6.11
C LYS A 142 -21.77 3.04 -5.22
N LYS A 143 -21.94 1.71 -5.22
CA LYS A 143 -22.99 1.06 -4.43
C LYS A 143 -22.77 1.26 -2.93
N ILE A 144 -21.51 1.28 -2.52
CA ILE A 144 -21.08 1.50 -1.14
C ILE A 144 -21.33 2.96 -0.73
N LYS A 145 -21.08 3.92 -1.62
CA LYS A 145 -21.24 5.36 -1.35
C LYS A 145 -22.70 5.82 -1.46
N ASP A 146 -23.48 5.32 -2.42
CA ASP A 146 -24.91 5.62 -2.64
C ASP A 146 -25.85 4.88 -1.65
N ASN A 147 -25.33 4.49 -0.48
CA ASN A 147 -25.92 3.59 0.52
C ASN A 147 -27.17 4.15 1.25
N SER A 148 -28.20 4.51 0.49
CA SER A 148 -29.47 5.07 0.99
C SER A 148 -30.23 4.12 1.94
N ALA A 149 -30.03 2.81 1.79
CA ALA A 149 -30.63 1.80 2.66
C ALA A 149 -29.82 1.51 3.93
N GLY A 150 -28.59 2.04 4.05
CA GLY A 150 -27.71 1.86 5.22
C GLY A 150 -26.99 0.51 5.33
N TYR A 151 -27.11 -0.38 4.33
CA TYR A 151 -26.53 -1.73 4.36
C TYR A 151 -24.99 -1.77 4.31
N TYR A 152 -24.34 -0.71 3.82
CA TYR A 152 -22.88 -0.63 3.70
C TYR A 152 -22.24 0.35 4.69
N ASN A 153 -22.90 0.67 5.80
CA ASN A 153 -22.44 1.68 6.77
C ASN A 153 -21.20 1.25 7.56
N THR A 154 -20.99 -0.06 7.73
CA THR A 154 -19.90 -0.60 8.55
C THR A 154 -19.22 -1.73 7.78
N PRO A 155 -18.09 -1.45 7.12
CA PRO A 155 -17.29 -2.52 6.53
C PRO A 155 -16.75 -3.42 7.63
N LEU A 156 -16.82 -4.73 7.40
CA LEU A 156 -16.15 -5.73 8.21
C LEU A 156 -14.92 -6.22 7.45
N LEU A 157 -13.76 -6.23 8.10
CA LEU A 157 -12.52 -6.74 7.50
C LEU A 157 -12.45 -8.26 7.70
N ASN A 158 -12.18 -9.00 6.63
CA ASN A 158 -11.71 -10.37 6.75
C ASN A 158 -10.17 -10.37 6.75
N GLU A 159 -9.57 -10.52 7.95
CA GLU A 159 -8.12 -10.42 8.17
C GLU A 159 -7.28 -11.41 7.36
N ASN A 160 -7.87 -12.53 6.89
CA ASN A 160 -7.13 -13.49 6.08
C ASN A 160 -7.07 -13.04 4.62
N SER A 161 -8.22 -12.69 4.04
CA SER A 161 -8.29 -12.24 2.64
C SER A 161 -7.84 -10.79 2.44
N MET A 162 -7.76 -10.00 3.52
CA MET A 162 -7.57 -8.55 3.51
C MET A 162 -8.62 -7.83 2.65
N SER A 163 -9.86 -8.31 2.69
CA SER A 163 -10.99 -7.77 1.93
C SER A 163 -12.13 -7.37 2.84
N ASN A 164 -12.84 -6.32 2.43
CA ASN A 164 -14.03 -5.86 3.12
C ASN A 164 -15.24 -6.68 2.71
N TYR A 165 -16.12 -6.88 3.69
CA TYR A 165 -17.42 -7.48 3.48
C TYR A 165 -18.50 -6.81 4.33
N TYR A 166 -19.75 -7.07 3.93
CA TYR A 166 -20.95 -6.56 4.58
C TYR A 166 -21.97 -7.68 4.67
N THR A 167 -22.62 -7.80 5.82
CA THR A 167 -23.70 -8.77 6.08
C THR A 167 -24.96 -8.03 6.49
N TYR A 168 -26.08 -8.31 5.83
CA TYR A 168 -27.36 -7.73 6.22
C TYR A 168 -28.55 -8.61 5.84
N TYR A 169 -29.67 -8.43 6.53
CA TYR A 169 -30.92 -9.11 6.24
C TYR A 169 -31.89 -8.16 5.53
N SER A 170 -32.34 -8.53 4.33
CA SER A 170 -33.28 -7.72 3.56
C SER A 170 -34.14 -8.58 2.63
N GLY A 171 -35.43 -8.25 2.56
CA GLY A 171 -36.39 -8.96 1.69
C GLY A 171 -36.48 -10.44 1.99
N GLY A 172 -36.42 -10.84 3.27
CA GLY A 172 -36.51 -12.23 3.71
C GLY A 172 -35.27 -13.09 3.45
N ASN A 173 -34.13 -12.47 3.10
CA ASN A 173 -32.90 -13.17 2.77
C ASN A 173 -31.70 -12.51 3.47
N TRP A 174 -30.70 -13.32 3.82
CA TRP A 174 -29.37 -12.81 4.14
C TRP A 174 -28.63 -12.41 2.86
N HIS A 175 -27.81 -11.38 2.97
CA HIS A 175 -26.94 -10.91 1.90
C HIS A 175 -25.52 -10.80 2.43
N GLN A 176 -24.56 -11.19 1.60
CA GLN A 176 -23.14 -10.93 1.80
C GLN A 176 -22.59 -10.19 0.59
N ALA A 177 -22.11 -8.97 0.81
CA ALA A 177 -21.42 -8.18 -0.19
C ALA A 177 -19.93 -8.12 0.10
N TRP A 178 -19.12 -8.34 -0.92
CA TRP A 178 -17.66 -8.30 -0.86
C TRP A 178 -17.19 -7.28 -1.88
N VAL A 179 -16.77 -6.11 -1.41
CA VAL A 179 -16.35 -4.98 -2.26
C VAL A 179 -15.24 -4.27 -1.53
N ASP A 180 -14.11 -4.09 -2.20
CA ASP A 180 -13.00 -3.33 -1.63
C ASP A 180 -13.25 -1.82 -1.80
N ASP A 181 -12.89 -1.10 -0.76
CA ASP A 181 -12.77 0.36 -0.72
C ASP A 181 -11.28 0.75 -0.74
N GLU A 182 -10.98 2.04 -0.62
CA GLU A 182 -9.61 2.54 -0.59
C GLU A 182 -8.77 1.92 0.55
N THR A 183 -9.41 1.57 1.68
CA THR A 183 -8.73 0.99 2.84
C THR A 183 -8.24 -0.41 2.52
N THR A 184 -9.07 -1.22 1.88
CA THR A 184 -8.73 -2.62 1.57
C THR A 184 -7.97 -2.77 0.26
N MET A 185 -8.18 -1.87 -0.70
CA MET A 185 -7.37 -1.78 -1.91
C MET A 185 -5.89 -1.49 -1.59
N LYS A 186 -5.64 -0.70 -0.53
CA LYS A 186 -4.28 -0.39 -0.05
C LYS A 186 -3.46 -1.65 0.23
N TYR A 187 -4.05 -2.70 0.82
CA TYR A 187 -3.33 -3.94 1.10
C TYR A 187 -2.81 -4.61 -0.20
N LYS A 188 -3.58 -4.52 -1.29
CA LYS A 188 -3.16 -5.06 -2.60
C LYS A 188 -2.00 -4.27 -3.19
N TYR A 189 -2.07 -2.94 -3.10
CA TYR A 189 -0.99 -2.08 -3.57
C TYR A 189 0.28 -2.25 -2.74
N ASP A 190 0.15 -2.35 -1.42
CA ASP A 190 1.28 -2.60 -0.53
C ASP A 190 1.94 -3.96 -0.84
N LEU A 191 1.16 -5.02 -1.12
CA LEU A 191 1.73 -6.30 -1.57
C LEU A 191 2.48 -6.17 -2.90
N ILE A 192 1.91 -5.46 -3.87
CA ILE A 192 2.54 -5.27 -5.19
C ILE A 192 3.85 -4.50 -5.05
N GLN A 193 3.90 -3.48 -4.18
CA GLN A 193 5.13 -2.76 -3.82
C GLN A 193 6.13 -3.68 -3.09
N GLN A 194 5.69 -4.51 -2.14
CA GLN A 194 6.54 -5.48 -1.44
C GLN A 194 7.15 -6.51 -2.40
N ARG A 195 6.43 -6.87 -3.46
CA ARG A 195 6.91 -7.79 -4.50
C ARG A 195 7.77 -7.13 -5.56
N ASP A 196 7.82 -5.81 -5.60
CA ASP A 196 8.60 -5.02 -6.54
C ASP A 196 8.38 -5.47 -8.00
N ILE A 197 7.11 -5.75 -8.33
CA ILE A 197 6.68 -6.10 -9.69
C ILE A 197 6.34 -4.82 -10.48
N GLY A 198 6.31 -4.90 -11.80
CA GLY A 198 6.20 -3.76 -12.73
C GLY A 198 4.97 -2.86 -12.59
N GLY A 199 4.00 -3.24 -11.76
CA GLY A 199 2.94 -2.34 -11.30
C GLY A 199 1.56 -2.98 -11.28
N ILE A 200 0.55 -2.15 -11.55
CA ILE A 200 -0.86 -2.54 -11.43
C ILE A 200 -1.61 -2.41 -12.77
N GLY A 201 -2.64 -3.22 -12.93
CA GLY A 201 -3.76 -2.96 -13.83
C GLY A 201 -5.04 -2.72 -13.03
N ILE A 202 -6.09 -2.15 -13.64
CA ILE A 202 -7.37 -1.90 -12.95
C ILE A 202 -8.51 -2.44 -13.81
N TRP A 203 -9.38 -3.26 -13.22
CA TRP A 203 -10.64 -3.66 -13.83
C TRP A 203 -11.84 -3.09 -13.05
N ALA A 204 -12.56 -2.08 -13.53
CA ALA A 204 -12.26 -1.35 -14.76
C ALA A 204 -12.29 0.16 -14.51
N LEU A 205 -11.57 0.88 -15.38
CA LEU A 205 -11.58 2.33 -15.40
C LEU A 205 -13.02 2.85 -15.43
N GLY A 206 -13.35 3.80 -14.55
CA GLY A 206 -14.69 4.36 -14.41
C GLY A 206 -15.59 3.64 -13.40
N TYR A 207 -15.18 2.48 -12.85
CA TYR A 207 -15.92 1.83 -11.76
C TYR A 207 -15.80 2.55 -10.42
N ASP A 208 -14.83 3.46 -10.33
CA ASP A 208 -14.71 4.47 -9.29
C ASP A 208 -15.84 5.52 -9.35
N ASP A 209 -16.63 5.60 -10.43
CA ASP A 209 -17.80 6.50 -10.57
C ASP A 209 -17.50 7.98 -10.25
N GLY A 210 -16.26 8.43 -10.48
CA GLY A 210 -15.82 9.79 -10.21
C GLY A 210 -15.39 10.07 -8.75
N TYR A 211 -15.44 9.06 -7.87
CA TYR A 211 -14.83 9.13 -6.54
C TYR A 211 -13.30 9.13 -6.67
N THR A 212 -12.62 10.04 -5.97
CA THR A 212 -11.17 10.24 -6.14
C THR A 212 -10.33 9.36 -5.23
N GLU A 213 -10.90 8.79 -4.18
CA GLU A 213 -10.16 8.10 -3.12
C GLU A 213 -9.28 6.96 -3.65
N MET A 214 -9.77 6.21 -4.65
CA MET A 214 -9.00 5.15 -5.32
C MET A 214 -7.84 5.69 -6.17
N TRP A 215 -8.01 6.86 -6.80
CA TRP A 215 -6.96 7.54 -7.56
C TRP A 215 -5.92 8.20 -6.66
N ASP A 216 -6.39 8.83 -5.58
CA ASP A 216 -5.55 9.37 -4.52
C ASP A 216 -4.66 8.27 -3.95
N LEU A 217 -5.22 7.08 -3.69
CA LEU A 217 -4.46 5.94 -3.22
C LEU A 217 -3.40 5.46 -4.22
N ILE A 218 -3.68 5.46 -5.53
CA ILE A 218 -2.66 5.13 -6.55
C ILE A 218 -1.52 6.12 -6.49
N ARG A 219 -1.83 7.43 -6.45
CA ARG A 219 -0.81 8.48 -6.33
C ARG A 219 0.01 8.28 -5.06
N ASP A 220 -0.64 8.00 -3.93
CA ASP A 220 0.01 7.86 -2.63
C ASP A 220 0.86 6.57 -2.51
N ARG A 221 0.75 5.64 -3.46
CA ARG A 221 1.49 4.35 -3.45
C ARG A 221 2.51 4.20 -4.57
N PHE A 222 2.24 4.77 -5.74
CA PHE A 222 3.04 4.54 -6.94
C PHE A 222 3.63 5.83 -7.54
N SER A 223 3.58 6.96 -6.84
CA SER A 223 4.30 8.19 -7.22
C SER A 223 5.51 8.43 -6.34
N ASP A 224 6.36 9.38 -6.75
CA ASP A 224 7.55 9.82 -5.99
C ASP A 224 7.23 10.36 -4.58
N ASN A 225 5.96 10.66 -4.29
CA ASN A 225 5.48 11.09 -2.96
C ASN A 225 4.83 9.94 -2.17
N SER A 226 5.23 8.69 -2.42
CA SER A 226 4.62 7.54 -1.76
C SER A 226 4.80 7.63 -0.24
N VAL A 227 3.69 7.52 0.50
CA VAL A 227 3.73 7.64 1.97
C VAL A 227 3.78 6.25 2.61
N THR A 228 4.92 5.92 3.21
CA THR A 228 5.08 4.74 4.08
C THR A 228 4.42 5.03 5.44
N PRO A 229 3.41 4.25 5.87
CA PRO A 229 2.72 4.50 7.12
C PRO A 229 3.63 4.24 8.32
N CYS A 230 3.43 4.97 9.42
CA CYS A 230 4.33 4.83 10.56
C CYS A 230 4.13 3.56 11.39
N GLN A 231 2.98 2.91 11.23
CA GLN A 231 2.67 1.65 11.89
C GLN A 231 2.00 0.72 10.88
N TYR A 232 2.47 -0.51 10.81
CA TYR A 232 1.89 -1.51 9.93
C TYR A 232 2.32 -2.92 10.32
N THR A 233 1.46 -3.88 10.05
CA THR A 233 1.76 -5.30 10.18
C THR A 233 2.04 -5.88 8.80
N ILE A 234 3.13 -6.63 8.69
CA ILE A 234 3.52 -7.36 7.50
C ILE A 234 3.71 -8.84 7.80
N TRP A 235 3.47 -9.64 6.76
CA TRP A 235 3.66 -11.08 6.74
C TRP A 235 4.51 -11.44 5.54
N ASP A 236 5.04 -12.66 5.53
CA ASP A 236 5.41 -13.29 4.26
C ASP A 236 4.18 -13.48 3.34
N MET A 237 4.44 -13.96 2.13
CA MET A 237 3.46 -14.05 1.06
C MET A 237 2.37 -15.13 1.27
N GLY A 238 2.54 -16.03 2.25
CA GLY A 238 1.50 -16.92 2.74
C GLY A 238 0.40 -16.19 3.52
N GLY A 239 0.73 -15.00 4.03
CA GLY A 239 -0.18 -14.19 4.85
C GLY A 239 -0.47 -14.85 6.21
N PRO A 240 -1.50 -14.39 6.93
CA PRO A 240 -1.67 -14.68 8.35
C PRO A 240 -2.08 -16.12 8.71
N LYS A 241 -2.34 -17.00 7.73
CA LYS A 241 -2.90 -18.35 8.00
C LYS A 241 -2.30 -19.47 7.17
N ARG A 242 -1.46 -19.18 6.18
CA ARG A 242 -0.86 -20.19 5.31
C ARG A 242 0.65 -20.07 5.40
N ASN A 243 1.30 -21.17 5.05
CA ASN A 243 2.72 -21.18 4.85
C ASN A 243 3.10 -20.28 3.67
N TYR A 244 4.31 -19.73 3.69
CA TYR A 244 4.93 -19.04 2.55
C TYR A 244 5.04 -19.99 1.33
N TYR A 245 5.46 -19.46 0.18
CA TYR A 245 5.56 -20.26 -1.05
C TYR A 245 7.00 -20.70 -1.32
N ASN A 246 7.16 -21.69 -2.20
CA ASN A 246 8.49 -22.08 -2.68
C ASN A 246 9.03 -21.03 -3.68
N ASN A 247 10.35 -20.95 -3.78
CA ASN A 247 11.12 -20.12 -4.70
C ASN A 247 10.80 -18.62 -4.60
N GLU A 248 10.46 -18.14 -3.41
CA GLU A 248 10.28 -16.72 -3.20
C GLU A 248 11.65 -16.04 -3.15
N ASP A 249 11.78 -14.91 -3.81
CA ASP A 249 12.93 -14.03 -3.71
C ASP A 249 12.44 -12.60 -3.89
N TYR A 250 12.37 -11.85 -2.79
CA TYR A 250 11.95 -10.45 -2.81
C TYR A 250 12.69 -9.64 -1.76
N THR A 251 12.81 -8.35 -2.06
CA THR A 251 13.39 -7.35 -1.17
C THR A 251 12.36 -6.25 -0.97
N PHE A 252 12.18 -5.83 0.27
CA PHE A 252 11.22 -4.79 0.63
C PHE A 252 11.85 -3.84 1.66
N THR A 253 11.75 -2.54 1.38
CA THR A 253 12.33 -1.48 2.20
C THR A 253 11.23 -0.72 2.93
N ILE A 254 11.41 -0.55 4.24
CA ILE A 254 10.58 0.27 5.11
C ILE A 254 11.36 1.56 5.36
N ALA A 255 10.95 2.65 4.73
CA ALA A 255 11.59 3.96 4.88
C ALA A 255 10.52 5.06 5.01
N PRO A 256 9.91 5.23 6.19
CA PRO A 256 9.01 6.34 6.44
C PRO A 256 9.75 7.68 6.51
N ASP A 257 9.11 8.70 5.95
CA ASP A 257 9.64 10.06 5.94
C ASP A 257 9.49 10.73 7.31
N ASN A 258 10.45 11.59 7.66
CA ASN A 258 10.41 12.42 8.86
C ASN A 258 10.18 11.62 10.15
N VAL A 259 10.90 10.51 10.34
CA VAL A 259 10.87 9.73 11.59
C VAL A 259 12.21 9.79 12.32
N SER A 260 12.17 9.78 13.65
CA SER A 260 13.36 9.75 14.49
C SER A 260 13.77 8.35 14.93
N LEU A 261 12.82 7.41 14.88
CA LEU A 261 13.00 6.01 15.25
C LEU A 261 12.16 5.16 14.31
N LEU A 262 12.71 4.03 13.88
CA LEU A 262 12.02 2.96 13.19
C LEU A 262 12.39 1.63 13.84
N SER A 263 11.40 0.79 14.11
CA SER A 263 11.62 -0.55 14.64
C SER A 263 10.68 -1.57 14.02
N LEU A 264 11.11 -2.83 14.10
CA LEU A 264 10.37 -4.03 13.72
C LEU A 264 10.32 -4.98 14.92
N ASP A 265 9.14 -5.53 15.19
CA ASP A 265 8.95 -6.59 16.19
C ASP A 265 8.42 -7.86 15.51
N PHE A 266 9.24 -8.91 15.47
CA PHE A 266 8.91 -10.20 14.87
C PHE A 266 8.23 -11.11 15.90
N SER A 267 6.90 -11.16 15.84
CA SER A 267 6.06 -11.94 16.76
C SER A 267 5.84 -13.40 16.34
N GLU A 268 6.03 -13.72 15.05
CA GLU A 268 5.96 -15.08 14.51
C GLU A 268 7.17 -15.32 13.61
N PHE A 269 7.83 -16.48 13.74
CA PHE A 269 8.98 -16.84 12.91
C PHE A 269 9.21 -18.36 12.85
N SER A 270 9.02 -18.95 11.67
CA SER A 270 9.21 -20.38 11.41
C SER A 270 9.46 -20.61 9.92
N LEU A 271 10.73 -20.85 9.58
CA LEU A 271 11.24 -21.12 8.23
C LEU A 271 11.82 -22.54 8.13
N GLU A 272 12.12 -23.02 6.93
CA GLU A 272 12.96 -24.22 6.78
C GLU A 272 14.39 -23.90 7.24
N SER A 273 14.87 -24.69 8.21
CA SER A 273 16.17 -24.45 8.83
C SER A 273 17.31 -24.73 7.86
N GLY A 274 18.08 -23.68 7.52
CA GLY A 274 19.27 -23.75 6.69
C GLY A 274 19.03 -23.64 5.18
N TYR A 275 17.78 -23.54 4.74
CA TYR A 275 17.41 -23.46 3.32
C TYR A 275 16.68 -22.16 3.01
N ASP A 276 15.72 -21.78 3.86
CA ASP A 276 14.98 -20.54 3.74
C ASP A 276 15.53 -19.50 4.72
N SER A 277 15.55 -18.23 4.32
CA SER A 277 16.17 -17.18 5.11
C SER A 277 15.51 -15.82 4.93
N LEU A 278 15.43 -15.10 6.05
CA LEU A 278 15.15 -13.67 6.09
C LEU A 278 16.44 -12.93 6.47
N TRP A 279 16.84 -11.95 5.68
CA TRP A 279 17.91 -11.02 6.05
C TRP A 279 17.34 -9.64 6.35
N VAL A 280 17.87 -9.02 7.40
CA VAL A 280 17.50 -7.66 7.81
C VAL A 280 18.72 -6.76 7.68
N TYR A 281 18.58 -5.66 6.96
CA TYR A 281 19.62 -4.66 6.72
C TYR A 281 19.22 -3.30 7.30
N ASP A 282 20.20 -2.60 7.88
CA ASP A 282 20.04 -1.28 8.50
C ASP A 282 20.21 -0.16 7.47
N GLY A 283 19.24 -0.02 6.57
CA GLY A 283 19.24 1.01 5.54
C GLY A 283 18.21 0.80 4.44
N ILE A 284 18.41 1.53 3.33
CA ILE A 284 17.44 1.61 2.23
C ILE A 284 17.51 0.47 1.21
N ASP A 285 18.57 -0.33 1.25
CA ASP A 285 18.79 -1.44 0.32
C ASP A 285 19.64 -2.56 0.96
N THR A 286 19.99 -3.57 0.15
CA THR A 286 20.81 -4.71 0.57
C THR A 286 22.33 -4.44 0.56
N ASN A 287 22.76 -3.22 0.20
CA ASN A 287 24.15 -2.77 0.34
C ASN A 287 24.42 -2.16 1.73
N ALA A 288 23.36 -1.87 2.49
CA ALA A 288 23.45 -1.40 3.86
C ALA A 288 24.02 -2.46 4.82
N GLU A 289 24.28 -2.06 6.07
CA GLU A 289 24.84 -2.97 7.08
C GLU A 289 23.86 -4.11 7.37
N LEU A 290 24.35 -5.35 7.25
CA LEU A 290 23.54 -6.53 7.57
C LEU A 290 23.42 -6.66 9.09
N ILE A 291 22.21 -6.53 9.61
CA ILE A 291 21.90 -6.78 11.03
C ILE A 291 21.97 -8.28 11.31
N GLY A 292 21.39 -9.09 10.43
CA GLY A 292 21.44 -10.55 10.59
C GLY A 292 20.73 -11.31 9.47
N GLY A 293 21.09 -12.59 9.35
CA GLY A 293 20.39 -13.60 8.56
C GLY A 293 19.74 -14.62 9.49
N TYR A 294 18.46 -14.89 9.26
CA TYR A 294 17.58 -15.62 10.17
C TYR A 294 16.92 -16.77 9.43
N SER A 295 16.92 -17.95 10.04
CA SER A 295 16.40 -19.19 9.45
C SER A 295 15.88 -20.12 10.55
N GLY A 296 15.11 -21.15 10.19
CA GLY A 296 14.47 -22.05 11.15
C GLY A 296 13.53 -21.28 12.07
N THR A 297 13.69 -21.47 13.39
CA THR A 297 12.95 -20.73 14.42
C THR A 297 13.78 -19.63 15.09
N THR A 298 14.94 -19.29 14.52
CA THR A 298 15.79 -18.22 15.04
C THR A 298 15.25 -16.88 14.55
N SER A 299 14.34 -16.30 15.32
CA SER A 299 13.69 -15.02 15.00
C SER A 299 14.66 -13.82 15.10
N PRO A 300 14.49 -12.78 14.26
CA PRO A 300 15.11 -11.48 14.49
C PRO A 300 14.74 -10.85 15.84
N GLY A 301 13.56 -11.17 16.38
CA GLY A 301 13.03 -10.54 17.60
C GLY A 301 12.72 -9.06 17.37
N PHE A 302 13.15 -8.20 18.30
CA PHE A 302 13.02 -6.75 18.15
C PHE A 302 14.26 -6.18 17.46
N VAL A 303 14.04 -5.44 16.37
CA VAL A 303 15.09 -4.76 15.60
C VAL A 303 14.78 -3.27 15.57
N GLU A 304 15.75 -2.44 15.95
CA GLU A 304 15.67 -0.97 15.83
C GLU A 304 16.68 -0.52 14.78
N ALA A 305 16.24 0.36 13.86
CA ALA A 305 17.10 0.94 12.84
C ALA A 305 18.06 1.97 13.47
N SER A 306 19.31 2.01 13.01
CA SER A 306 20.21 3.10 13.40
C SER A 306 19.81 4.44 12.77
N ASN A 307 19.08 4.40 11.65
CA ASN A 307 18.54 5.56 10.96
C ASN A 307 17.00 5.44 10.83
N ASN A 308 16.45 5.83 9.68
CA ASN A 308 15.01 5.83 9.39
C ASN A 308 14.59 4.76 8.37
N ALA A 309 15.43 3.76 8.10
CA ALA A 309 15.15 2.74 7.11
C ALA A 309 15.62 1.34 7.52
N LEU A 310 14.80 0.32 7.23
CA LEU A 310 15.15 -1.10 7.34
C LEU A 310 14.79 -1.79 6.03
N THR A 311 15.67 -2.65 5.53
CA THR A 311 15.42 -3.46 4.34
C THR A 311 15.36 -4.93 4.71
N LEU A 312 14.29 -5.60 4.27
CA LEU A 312 14.06 -7.03 4.42
C LEU A 312 14.32 -7.72 3.09
N LYS A 313 15.10 -8.81 3.10
CA LYS A 313 15.22 -9.73 1.97
C LYS A 313 14.76 -11.11 2.40
N PHE A 314 13.78 -11.67 1.70
CA PHE A 314 13.31 -13.03 1.95
C PHE A 314 13.67 -13.93 0.78
N HIS A 315 14.14 -15.14 1.09
CA HIS A 315 14.40 -16.19 0.12
C HIS A 315 13.86 -17.52 0.63
N SER A 316 13.16 -18.26 -0.24
CA SER A 316 12.82 -19.67 -0.03
C SER A 316 13.27 -20.56 -1.17
N ASP A 317 13.58 -21.81 -0.87
CA ASP A 317 14.03 -22.79 -1.85
C ASP A 317 12.85 -23.50 -2.55
N GLY A 318 13.15 -24.57 -3.30
CA GLY A 318 12.15 -25.32 -4.08
C GLY A 318 11.23 -26.23 -3.27
N ALA A 319 11.38 -26.34 -1.95
CA ALA A 319 10.70 -27.33 -1.10
C ALA A 319 10.32 -26.77 0.29
N THR A 320 9.70 -27.64 1.11
CA THR A 320 9.40 -27.46 2.54
C THR A 320 9.04 -26.05 3.04
N VAL A 321 7.79 -25.63 2.83
CA VAL A 321 7.30 -24.38 3.41
C VAL A 321 6.80 -24.53 4.85
N ARG A 322 6.99 -23.49 5.66
CA ARG A 322 6.56 -23.39 7.07
C ARG A 322 5.63 -22.18 7.27
N SER A 323 5.17 -21.96 8.50
CA SER A 323 4.21 -20.89 8.80
C SER A 323 4.74 -19.48 8.57
N GLY A 324 6.05 -19.33 8.34
CA GLY A 324 6.63 -18.08 7.89
C GLY A 324 6.86 -17.09 9.02
N TRP A 325 6.68 -15.80 8.74
CA TRP A 325 6.97 -14.73 9.69
C TRP A 325 5.92 -13.62 9.66
N LYS A 326 5.78 -12.96 10.81
CA LYS A 326 4.95 -11.76 11.00
C LYS A 326 5.80 -10.72 11.74
N ALA A 327 5.80 -9.50 11.22
CA ALA A 327 6.45 -8.37 11.86
C ALA A 327 5.51 -7.17 11.96
N ASP A 328 5.58 -6.47 13.08
CA ASP A 328 4.92 -5.19 13.30
C ASP A 328 5.98 -4.08 13.25
N TRP A 329 5.90 -3.19 12.26
CA TRP A 329 6.76 -2.01 12.23
C TRP A 329 6.12 -0.84 12.95
N ASN A 330 6.96 -0.07 13.63
CA ASN A 330 6.55 1.14 14.32
C ASN A 330 7.61 2.22 14.10
N CYS A 331 7.18 3.46 13.92
CA CYS A 331 8.07 4.60 13.98
C CYS A 331 7.53 5.72 14.84
N SER A 332 8.48 6.52 15.32
CA SER A 332 8.20 7.78 16.00
C SER A 332 8.43 8.91 15.01
N PRO A 333 7.42 9.74 14.71
CA PRO A 333 7.65 10.92 13.88
C PRO A 333 8.71 11.81 14.54
N VAL A 334 9.53 12.47 13.71
CA VAL A 334 10.37 13.58 14.16
C VAL A 334 9.39 14.63 14.67
N ASN A 335 9.18 14.65 15.97
CA ASN A 335 8.49 15.75 16.60
C ASN A 335 9.35 17.00 16.32
N ILE A 336 8.82 17.93 15.54
CA ILE A 336 8.99 19.33 15.96
C ILE A 336 8.39 19.30 17.37
N GLU A 337 9.17 19.57 18.41
CA GLU A 337 8.61 19.73 19.76
C GLU A 337 7.38 20.65 19.62
N ASN A 338 6.18 20.07 19.70
CA ASN A 338 5.00 20.81 20.03
C ASN A 338 5.28 21.23 21.46
N ILE A 339 5.87 22.41 21.61
CA ILE A 339 5.97 23.08 22.89
C ILE A 339 4.51 23.24 23.33
N SER A 340 4.09 22.30 24.17
CA SER A 340 2.82 22.28 24.89
C SER A 340 2.45 23.71 25.26
N GLU A 341 1.25 24.14 24.86
CA GLU A 341 0.63 25.44 25.16
C GLU A 341 1.55 26.42 25.89
N ASN A 342 2.35 27.10 25.08
CA ASN A 342 3.36 27.95 25.60
C ASN A 342 2.73 29.23 26.17
N ASN A 343 3.07 29.61 27.42
CA ASN A 343 2.57 30.82 28.11
C ASN A 343 2.87 32.13 27.37
N MET A 344 3.63 32.09 26.27
CA MET A 344 3.94 33.22 25.41
C MET A 344 2.68 33.89 24.88
N LYS A 345 2.38 35.12 25.30
CA LYS A 345 1.34 35.97 24.70
C LYS A 345 2.00 37.11 23.94
N VAL A 346 1.38 37.53 22.84
CA VAL A 346 1.79 38.72 22.07
C VAL A 346 0.60 39.67 22.06
N TYR A 347 0.77 40.87 22.59
CA TYR A 347 -0.29 41.88 22.66
C TYR A 347 0.25 43.31 22.52
N PRO A 348 -0.49 44.24 21.90
CA PRO A 348 -1.71 43.97 21.13
C PRO A 348 -1.40 43.11 19.89
N ASN A 349 -2.37 42.29 19.48
CA ASN A 349 -2.31 41.47 18.27
C ASN A 349 -3.74 41.36 17.70
N PRO A 350 -4.14 42.20 16.73
CA PRO A 350 -3.29 42.97 15.84
C PRO A 350 -2.47 44.11 16.50
N ALA A 351 -1.23 44.29 16.05
CA ALA A 351 -0.31 45.33 16.50
C ALA A 351 -0.22 46.47 15.49
N ASN A 352 -0.05 47.70 15.96
CA ASN A 352 0.16 48.88 15.13
C ASN A 352 1.59 49.41 15.30
N THR A 353 1.88 50.08 16.41
CA THR A 353 3.20 50.71 16.64
C THR A 353 4.18 49.75 17.32
N PHE A 354 3.71 49.00 18.31
CA PHE A 354 4.50 48.06 19.11
C PHE A 354 3.69 46.79 19.41
N CYS A 355 4.38 45.69 19.67
CA CYS A 355 3.82 44.51 20.31
C CYS A 355 4.70 44.09 21.49
N THR A 356 4.09 43.57 22.56
CA THR A 356 4.79 43.07 23.75
C THR A 356 4.63 41.55 23.86
N VAL A 357 5.73 40.88 24.14
CA VAL A 357 5.80 39.46 24.50
C VAL A 357 5.70 39.33 26.01
N SER A 358 4.73 38.55 26.50
CA SER A 358 4.64 38.16 27.91
C SER A 358 4.63 36.66 28.10
N GLY A 359 4.90 36.21 29.32
CA GLY A 359 5.00 34.80 29.68
C GLY A 359 6.37 34.17 29.40
N ILE A 360 7.24 34.84 28.64
CA ILE A 360 8.61 34.42 28.32
C ILE A 360 9.53 35.64 28.31
N ILE A 361 10.75 35.47 28.82
CA ILE A 361 11.82 36.47 28.72
C ILE A 361 12.72 36.09 27.52
N PRO A 362 12.66 36.82 26.39
CA PRO A 362 13.48 36.59 25.21
C PRO A 362 14.95 36.92 25.46
N ASP A 363 15.85 36.02 25.09
CA ASP A 363 17.25 36.39 24.79
C ASP A 363 17.32 37.10 23.43
N LYS A 364 16.46 36.65 22.50
CA LYS A 364 16.40 37.17 21.14
C LYS A 364 14.99 37.01 20.56
N ALA A 365 14.52 38.05 19.89
CA ALA A 365 13.23 38.07 19.19
C ALA A 365 13.46 38.36 17.71
N GLN A 366 12.83 37.59 16.82
CA GLN A 366 12.97 37.70 15.37
C GLN A 366 11.59 37.80 14.72
N ILE A 367 11.40 38.80 13.87
CA ILE A 367 10.21 38.93 13.03
C ILE A 367 10.57 38.36 11.66
N ILE A 368 9.79 37.36 11.23
CA ILE A 368 9.95 36.69 9.94
C ILE A 368 8.66 36.81 9.12
N ASP A 369 8.79 36.87 7.79
CA ASP A 369 7.63 36.84 6.89
C ASP A 369 7.07 35.41 6.71
N ILE A 370 5.99 35.30 5.95
CA ILE A 370 5.32 34.02 5.66
C ILE A 370 6.18 33.02 4.89
N ASN A 371 7.24 33.49 4.23
CA ASN A 371 8.20 32.66 3.49
C ASN A 371 9.41 32.29 4.35
N GLY A 372 9.40 32.65 5.65
CA GLY A 372 10.48 32.36 6.60
C GLY A 372 11.67 33.33 6.53
N LYS A 373 11.59 34.42 5.74
CA LYS A 373 12.67 35.41 5.64
C LYS A 373 12.72 36.27 6.89
N LEU A 374 13.92 36.42 7.46
CA LEU A 374 14.16 37.33 8.59
C LEU A 374 14.01 38.79 8.15
N LEU A 375 13.08 39.51 8.78
CA LEU A 375 12.83 40.94 8.54
C LEU A 375 13.56 41.81 9.56
N LYS A 376 13.54 41.41 10.85
CA LYS A 376 14.22 42.14 11.92
C LYS A 376 14.48 41.27 13.13
N GLN A 377 15.50 41.66 13.90
CA GLN A 377 15.88 41.02 15.15
C GLN A 377 16.02 42.05 16.28
N TYR A 378 15.62 41.67 17.47
CA TYR A 378 15.79 42.38 18.74
C TYR A 378 16.50 41.44 19.71
N ASN A 379 17.38 41.99 20.56
CA ASN A 379 18.11 41.20 21.55
C ASN A 379 17.66 41.66 22.95
N TYR A 380 17.26 40.73 23.81
CA TYR A 380 16.84 40.99 25.18
C TYR A 380 15.68 41.99 25.35
N GLU A 381 14.83 42.14 24.32
CA GLU A 381 13.69 43.07 24.33
C GLU A 381 12.35 42.34 24.30
N ASN A 382 11.42 42.73 25.18
CA ASN A 382 10.08 42.16 25.25
C ASN A 382 9.05 43.02 24.52
N THR A 383 9.34 44.29 24.26
CA THR A 383 8.46 45.22 23.54
C THR A 383 9.13 45.60 22.23
N LEU A 384 8.54 45.17 21.11
CA LEU A 384 9.12 45.24 19.78
C LEU A 384 8.41 46.33 18.99
N LYS A 385 9.16 47.28 18.43
CA LYS A 385 8.61 48.31 17.53
C LYS A 385 8.27 47.68 16.18
N VAL A 386 7.01 47.65 15.77
CA VAL A 386 6.54 46.99 14.53
C VAL A 386 5.98 47.96 13.48
N SER A 387 5.99 49.27 13.78
CA SER A 387 5.44 50.33 12.92
C SER A 387 6.06 50.45 11.50
N TYR A 388 7.09 49.68 11.19
CA TYR A 388 7.78 49.68 9.89
C TYR A 388 7.29 48.58 8.95
N LEU A 389 6.46 47.65 9.45
CA LEU A 389 5.93 46.52 8.70
C LEU A 389 4.61 46.92 8.04
N PRO A 390 4.36 46.59 6.77
CA PRO A 390 3.04 46.72 6.16
C PRO A 390 1.97 45.88 6.86
N ASN A 391 0.69 46.26 6.71
CA ASN A 391 -0.44 45.44 7.15
C ASN A 391 -0.33 44.01 6.60
N GLY A 392 -0.46 43.01 7.46
CA GLY A 392 -0.26 41.61 7.06
C GLY A 392 -0.04 40.66 8.22
N ILE A 393 0.23 39.40 7.87
CA ILE A 393 0.55 38.32 8.81
C ILE A 393 2.05 38.04 8.77
N TYR A 394 2.65 37.97 9.95
CA TYR A 394 4.06 37.66 10.19
C TYR A 394 4.17 36.61 11.30
N PHE A 395 5.37 36.10 11.51
CA PHE A 395 5.67 35.24 12.65
C PHE A 395 6.72 35.88 13.54
N LEU A 396 6.48 35.80 14.84
CA LEU A 396 7.42 36.21 15.87
C LEU A 396 8.09 34.97 16.45
N LYS A 397 9.38 34.80 16.16
CA LYS A 397 10.25 33.75 16.69
C LYS A 397 11.01 34.28 17.90
N ILE A 398 10.80 33.70 19.07
CA ILE A 398 11.47 34.03 20.33
C ILE A 398 12.44 32.92 20.71
N ILE A 399 13.67 33.28 21.01
CA ILE A 399 14.72 32.41 21.54
C ILE A 399 14.92 32.78 23.00
N SER A 400 14.88 31.81 23.90
CA SER A 400 15.12 31.95 25.34
C SER A 400 15.80 30.69 25.88
N GLY A 401 17.04 30.81 26.32
CA GLY A 401 17.95 29.69 26.53
C GLY A 401 18.09 28.83 25.27
N ASN A 402 17.92 27.52 25.44
CA ASN A 402 17.95 26.55 24.34
C ASN A 402 16.58 26.33 23.67
N LYS A 403 15.56 27.13 24.00
CA LYS A 403 14.18 26.95 23.50
C LYS A 403 13.81 28.00 22.46
N ILE A 404 13.02 27.58 21.48
CA ILE A 404 12.52 28.41 20.38
C ILE A 404 11.00 28.39 20.39
N TYR A 405 10.38 29.57 20.39
CA TYR A 405 8.92 29.73 20.41
C TYR A 405 8.48 30.55 19.20
N ILE A 406 7.38 30.15 18.54
CA ILE A 406 6.87 30.87 17.36
C ILE A 406 5.40 31.24 17.60
N LYS A 407 5.03 32.49 17.34
CA LYS A 407 3.65 32.97 17.44
C LYS A 407 3.28 33.86 16.27
N LYS A 408 2.02 33.73 15.80
CA LYS A 408 1.46 34.60 14.77
C LYS A 408 1.39 36.05 15.26
N LEU A 409 1.86 36.99 14.44
CA LEU A 409 1.78 38.43 14.64
C LEU A 409 1.02 39.06 13.47
N ILE A 410 -0.06 39.77 13.76
CA ILE A 410 -0.87 40.48 12.78
C ILE A 410 -0.53 41.97 12.90
N ILE A 411 -0.18 42.61 11.79
CA ILE A 411 0.05 44.07 11.74
C ILE A 411 -1.16 44.75 11.09
N GLN A 412 -1.69 45.76 11.77
CA GLN A 412 -2.82 46.56 11.32
C GLN A 412 -2.66 48.02 11.80
N HIS A 413 -2.41 48.93 10.86
CA HIS A 413 -2.25 50.37 11.09
C HIS A 413 -3.56 51.14 11.14
#